data_AF-A0A4U1IYU1-F1
#
_entry.id   AF-A0A4U1IYU1-F1
#
_cell.length_a   1.000
_cell.length_b   1.000
_cell.length_c   1.000
_cell.angle_alpha   90.00
_cell.angle_beta   90.00
_cell.angle_gamma   90.00
#
_symmetry.space_group_name_H-M   'P 1'
#
loop_
_entity.id
_entity.type
_entity.pdbx_description
1 polymer ?
#
loop_
_entity_poly.entity_id
_entity_poly.type
_entity_poly.pdbx_seq_one_letter_code
_entity_poly.pdbx_strand_id
1 'polypeptide(L)'
;MATLPTEFVFASDGTIYVYIEGEPPPGRRVFVGYALTAEERAQYGTRGLLRWGCLQTLALGSDGRVYVEEGAINAEGRKVFRGYALSDEEAGSVFQEFHYTALNLTDAALRAR
;
A
#
# COMPACT_ATOMS: atom_id res chain seq x y z
N MET A 1 -9.45 9.15 11.68
CA MET A 1 -8.08 8.84 12.14
C MET A 1 -7.14 9.78 11.40
N ALA A 2 -6.23 10.45 12.11
CA ALA A 2 -5.20 11.26 11.47
C ALA A 2 -4.24 10.35 10.69
N THR A 3 -3.98 10.70 9.44
CA THR A 3 -3.02 10.00 8.56
C THR A 3 -1.62 10.27 9.09
N LEU A 4 -0.80 9.23 9.27
CA LEU A 4 0.60 9.43 9.65
C LEU A 4 1.37 9.90 8.39
N PRO A 5 2.35 10.82 8.53
CA PRO A 5 3.20 11.27 7.41
C PRO A 5 4.05 10.14 6.79
N THR A 6 3.99 8.94 7.34
CA THR A 6 4.69 7.73 6.89
C THR A 6 3.74 6.68 6.31
N GLU A 7 2.48 7.00 6.03
CA GLU A 7 1.55 6.06 5.39
C GLU A 7 1.99 5.79 3.95
N PHE A 8 2.07 4.51 3.58
CA PHE A 8 2.42 4.08 2.24
C PHE A 8 1.58 2.88 1.83
N VAL A 9 1.53 2.61 0.54
CA VAL A 9 1.00 1.36 0.00
C VAL A 9 2.03 0.69 -0.90
N PHE A 10 2.09 -0.64 -0.84
CA PHE A 10 2.86 -1.45 -1.78
C PHE A 10 1.91 -2.09 -2.79
N ALA A 11 2.03 -1.67 -4.05
CA ALA A 11 1.13 -2.07 -5.12
C ALA A 11 1.57 -3.36 -5.83
N SER A 12 0.61 -4.05 -6.44
CA SER A 12 0.80 -5.30 -7.17
C SER A 12 1.67 -5.17 -8.42
N ASP A 13 1.87 -3.93 -8.90
CA ASP A 13 2.81 -3.60 -9.98
C ASP A 13 4.27 -3.43 -9.47
N GLY A 14 4.51 -3.61 -8.17
CA GLY A 14 5.81 -3.44 -7.54
C GLY A 14 6.12 -2.00 -7.09
N THR A 15 5.21 -1.05 -7.31
CA THR A 15 5.43 0.36 -6.94
C THR A 15 5.12 0.58 -5.46
N ILE A 16 5.97 1.34 -4.77
CA ILE A 16 5.65 1.93 -3.47
C ILE A 16 5.09 3.34 -3.71
N TYR A 17 3.89 3.59 -3.18
CA TYR A 17 3.31 4.93 -3.16
C TYR A 17 3.32 5.45 -1.73
N VAL A 18 3.83 6.66 -1.52
CA VAL A 18 3.85 7.33 -0.22
C VAL A 18 2.77 8.41 -0.17
N TYR A 19 2.09 8.53 0.97
CA TYR A 19 0.99 9.45 1.17
C TYR A 19 1.37 10.90 0.88
N ILE A 20 0.43 11.66 0.30
CA ILE A 20 0.57 13.11 0.11
C ILE A 20 -0.68 13.88 0.52
N GLU A 21 -0.43 15.01 1.19
CA GLU A 21 -1.47 16.01 1.50
C GLU A 21 -1.69 17.01 0.36
N GLY A 22 -0.68 17.22 -0.50
CA GLY A 22 -0.71 18.23 -1.56
C GLY A 22 -0.38 17.69 -2.95
N GLU A 23 0.35 18.48 -3.73
CA GLU A 23 0.83 18.07 -5.05
C GLU A 23 2.03 17.12 -4.94
N PRO A 24 2.11 16.10 -5.82
CA PRO A 24 3.28 15.23 -5.86
C PRO A 24 4.50 15.99 -6.40
N PRO A 25 5.72 15.47 -6.17
CA PRO A 25 6.89 15.97 -6.89
C PRO A 25 6.69 15.89 -8.42
N PRO A 26 7.28 16.81 -9.20
CA PRO A 26 7.11 16.84 -10.66
C PRO A 26 7.45 15.50 -11.31
N GLY A 27 6.60 15.07 -12.25
CA GLY A 27 6.79 13.83 -13.02
C GLY A 27 6.48 12.53 -12.26
N ARG A 28 6.01 12.60 -11.01
CA ARG A 28 5.62 11.39 -10.27
C ARG A 28 4.20 10.96 -10.61
N ARG A 29 4.03 9.65 -10.85
CA ARG A 29 2.71 9.03 -10.97
C ARG A 29 1.98 9.13 -9.63
N VAL A 30 0.67 9.36 -9.68
CA VAL A 30 -0.19 9.38 -8.49
C VAL A 30 -1.08 8.15 -8.52
N PHE A 31 -1.21 7.51 -7.36
CA PHE A 31 -2.19 6.46 -7.11
C PHE A 31 -3.24 6.99 -6.16
N VAL A 32 -4.51 6.84 -6.55
CA VAL A 32 -5.67 7.04 -5.68
C VAL A 32 -6.31 5.67 -5.50
N GLY A 33 -6.40 5.22 -4.25
CA GLY A 33 -6.92 3.91 -3.90
C GLY A 33 -8.08 3.98 -2.93
N TYR A 34 -9.08 3.14 -3.15
CA TYR A 34 -10.21 2.98 -2.24
C TYR A 34 -10.10 1.66 -1.48
N ALA A 35 -10.22 1.73 -0.16
CA ALA A 35 -10.08 0.55 0.68
C ALA A 35 -11.27 -0.41 0.49
N LEU A 36 -10.96 -1.71 0.36
CA LEU A 36 -11.95 -2.76 0.44
C LEU A 36 -12.53 -2.85 1.86
N THR A 37 -13.83 -3.13 1.97
CA THR A 37 -14.46 -3.41 3.27
C THR A 37 -14.06 -4.79 3.80
N ALA A 38 -14.36 -5.08 5.06
CA ALA A 38 -14.09 -6.40 5.62
C ALA A 38 -14.92 -7.48 4.94
N GLU A 39 -16.17 -7.16 4.62
CA GLU A 39 -17.13 -8.03 3.94
C GLU A 39 -16.66 -8.36 2.53
N GLU A 40 -16.18 -7.38 1.76
CA GLU A 40 -15.64 -7.60 0.42
C GLU A 40 -14.40 -8.48 0.43
N ARG A 41 -13.47 -8.22 1.36
CA ARG A 41 -12.27 -9.07 1.51
C ARG A 41 -12.65 -10.51 1.85
N ALA A 42 -13.67 -10.71 2.69
CA ALA A 42 -14.20 -12.03 3.02
C ALA A 42 -14.90 -12.69 1.82
N GLN A 43 -15.68 -11.92 1.06
CA GLN A 43 -16.41 -12.40 -0.11
C GLN A 43 -15.47 -12.83 -1.24
N TYR A 44 -14.48 -12.01 -1.59
CA TYR A 44 -13.51 -12.35 -2.64
C TYR A 44 -12.53 -13.43 -2.19
N GLY A 45 -12.17 -13.42 -0.90
CA GLY A 45 -11.12 -14.27 -0.36
C GLY A 45 -9.78 -14.10 -1.09
N THR A 46 -8.80 -14.93 -0.75
CA THR A 46 -7.45 -14.82 -1.32
C THR A 46 -7.44 -15.00 -2.85
N ARG A 47 -8.18 -15.98 -3.38
CA ARG A 47 -8.19 -16.27 -4.82
C ARG A 47 -8.83 -15.14 -5.62
N GLY A 48 -9.94 -14.57 -5.14
CA GLY A 48 -10.60 -13.45 -5.81
C GLY A 48 -9.72 -12.21 -5.82
N LEU A 49 -9.07 -11.90 -4.69
CA LEU A 49 -8.13 -10.80 -4.59
C LEU A 49 -6.91 -10.98 -5.50
N LEU A 50 -6.33 -12.18 -5.56
CA LEU A 50 -5.23 -12.46 -6.50
C LEU A 50 -5.65 -12.26 -7.96
N ARG A 51 -6.84 -12.74 -8.35
CA ARG A 51 -7.38 -12.52 -9.70
C ARG A 51 -7.56 -11.03 -9.98
N TRP A 52 -8.05 -10.26 -9.01
CA TRP A 52 -8.15 -8.81 -9.13
C TRP A 52 -6.79 -8.15 -9.30
N GLY A 53 -5.77 -8.56 -8.54
CA GLY A 53 -4.40 -8.05 -8.68
C GLY A 53 -3.76 -8.31 -10.05
N CYS A 54 -4.29 -9.27 -10.82
CA CYS A 54 -3.89 -9.50 -12.22
C CYS A 54 -4.64 -8.62 -13.23
N LEU A 55 -5.79 -8.03 -12.86
CA LEU A 55 -6.66 -7.26 -13.75
C LEU A 55 -6.55 -5.75 -13.50
N GLN A 56 -6.21 -5.35 -12.28
CA GLN A 56 -6.12 -3.97 -11.84
C GLN A 56 -5.10 -3.84 -10.71
N THR A 57 -4.64 -2.62 -10.44
CA THR A 57 -3.68 -2.36 -9.37
C THR A 57 -4.34 -2.57 -8.00
N LEU A 58 -3.83 -3.52 -7.24
CA LEU A 58 -4.13 -3.69 -5.81
C LEU A 58 -2.96 -3.20 -4.99
N ALA A 59 -3.21 -2.53 -3.87
CA ALA A 59 -2.14 -2.08 -3.00
C ALA A 59 -2.39 -2.45 -1.54
N LEU A 60 -1.37 -3.00 -0.90
CA LEU A 60 -1.39 -3.29 0.53
C LEU A 60 -0.87 -2.06 1.29
N GLY A 61 -1.74 -1.45 2.10
CA GLY A 61 -1.36 -0.30 2.91
C GLY A 61 -0.61 -0.68 4.17
N SER A 62 0.27 0.22 4.61
CA SER A 62 0.95 0.14 5.91
C SER A 62 -0.01 0.14 7.10
N ASP A 63 -1.28 0.50 6.86
CA ASP A 63 -2.39 0.43 7.81
C ASP A 63 -3.13 -0.93 7.82
N GLY A 64 -2.62 -1.92 7.08
CA GLY A 64 -3.17 -3.27 6.98
C GLY A 64 -4.39 -3.40 6.06
N ARG A 65 -4.74 -2.37 5.29
CA ARG A 65 -5.88 -2.39 4.36
C ARG A 65 -5.43 -2.76 2.94
N VAL A 66 -6.36 -3.33 2.18
CA VAL A 66 -6.20 -3.55 0.74
C VAL A 66 -6.93 -2.45 0.01
N TYR A 67 -6.21 -1.72 -0.83
CA TYR A 67 -6.72 -0.66 -1.69
C TYR A 67 -6.83 -1.15 -3.12
N VAL A 68 -7.82 -0.62 -3.82
CA VAL A 68 -8.02 -0.84 -5.25
C VAL A 68 -7.98 0.52 -5.93
N GLU A 69 -7.32 0.59 -7.08
CA GLU A 69 -7.21 1.81 -7.88
C GLU A 69 -8.56 2.47 -8.16
N GLU A 70 -8.56 3.80 -8.18
CA GLU A 70 -9.70 4.62 -8.55
C GLU A 70 -10.30 4.18 -9.89
N GLY A 71 -11.64 4.15 -9.96
CA GLY A 71 -12.39 3.67 -11.13
C GLY A 71 -12.73 2.19 -11.10
N ALA A 72 -12.05 1.37 -10.30
CA ALA A 72 -12.37 -0.05 -10.15
C ALA A 72 -13.62 -0.31 -9.29
N ILE A 73 -13.85 0.55 -8.30
CA ILE A 73 -14.96 0.46 -7.34
C ILE A 73 -15.50 1.84 -6.97
N ASN A 74 -16.73 1.91 -6.47
CA ASN A 74 -17.33 3.15 -5.98
C ASN A 74 -16.60 3.63 -4.71
N ALA A 75 -16.24 4.91 -4.65
CA ALA A 75 -15.54 5.55 -3.53
C ALA A 75 -16.40 5.76 -2.27
N GLU A 76 -17.73 5.75 -2.38
CA GLU A 76 -18.64 6.20 -1.33
C GLU A 76 -18.46 5.43 -0.01
N GLY A 77 -18.23 6.17 1.07
CA GLY A 77 -18.05 5.62 2.43
C GLY A 77 -16.72 4.91 2.67
N ARG A 78 -15.78 4.93 1.73
CA ARG A 78 -14.51 4.21 1.85
C ARG A 78 -13.38 5.08 2.37
N LYS A 79 -12.40 4.45 3.02
CA LYS A 79 -11.11 5.10 3.27
C LYS A 79 -10.39 5.28 1.93
N VAL A 80 -9.92 6.49 1.68
CA VAL A 80 -9.15 6.84 0.49
C VAL A 80 -7.68 6.95 0.87
N PHE A 81 -6.81 6.35 0.06
CA PHE A 81 -5.38 6.62 0.06
C PHE A 81 -5.04 7.40 -1.20
N ARG A 82 -4.22 8.44 -1.07
CA ARG A 82 -3.64 9.16 -2.21
C ARG A 82 -2.15 9.33 -1.99
N GLY A 83 -1.35 8.84 -2.93
CA GLY A 83 0.10 8.84 -2.83
C GLY A 83 0.81 8.98 -4.17
N TYR A 84 2.08 9.37 -4.16
CA TYR A 84 2.91 9.37 -5.36
C TYR A 84 3.90 8.23 -5.37
N ALA A 85 4.23 7.77 -6.56
CA ALA A 85 5.20 6.71 -6.80
C ALA A 85 6.60 7.17 -6.41
N LEU A 86 7.27 6.38 -5.56
CA LEU A 86 8.70 6.50 -5.36
C LEU A 86 9.45 6.22 -6.68
N SER A 87 10.63 6.81 -6.82
CA SER A 87 11.55 6.48 -7.91
C SER A 87 12.19 5.13 -7.61
N ASP A 88 12.78 4.50 -8.61
CA ASP A 88 13.45 3.21 -8.41
C ASP A 88 14.57 3.30 -7.35
N GLU A 89 15.29 4.43 -7.31
CA GLU A 89 16.34 4.71 -6.31
C GLU A 89 15.76 4.87 -4.89
N GLU A 90 14.69 5.65 -4.75
CA GLU A 90 14.01 5.84 -3.46
C GLU A 90 13.39 4.52 -2.98
N ALA A 91 12.73 3.79 -3.88
CA ALA A 91 12.12 2.50 -3.57
C ALA A 91 13.18 1.48 -3.14
N GLY A 92 14.33 1.42 -3.82
CA GLY A 92 15.45 0.56 -3.43
C GLY A 92 15.95 0.86 -2.02
N SER A 93 16.10 2.14 -1.69
CA SER A 93 16.50 2.57 -0.35
C SER A 93 15.45 2.18 0.71
N VAL A 94 14.17 2.39 0.43
CA VAL A 94 13.07 2.02 1.34
C VAL A 94 12.99 0.51 1.55
N PHE A 95 13.16 -0.31 0.51
CA PHE A 95 13.18 -1.76 0.65
C PHE A 95 14.36 -2.25 1.50
N GLN A 96 15.52 -1.62 1.38
CA GLN A 96 16.68 -1.93 2.22
C GLN A 96 16.37 -1.65 3.70
N GLU A 97 15.76 -0.52 4.01
CA GLU A 97 15.34 -0.18 5.38
C GLU A 97 14.27 -1.13 5.92
N PHE A 98 13.30 -1.54 5.09
CA PHE A 98 12.32 -2.56 5.47
C PHE A 98 12.97 -3.91 5.75
N HIS A 99 13.94 -4.32 4.94
CA HIS A 99 14.68 -5.55 5.16
C HIS A 99 15.44 -5.51 6.49
N TYR A 100 16.19 -4.43 6.76
CA TYR A 100 16.90 -4.28 8.03
C TYR A 100 15.96 -4.22 9.22
N THR A 101 14.82 -3.55 9.10
CA THR A 101 13.80 -3.51 10.15
C THR A 101 13.25 -4.91 10.44
N ALA A 102 12.90 -5.67 9.39
CA ALA A 102 12.41 -7.04 9.52
C ALA A 102 13.44 -7.98 10.14
N LEU A 103 14.71 -7.85 9.76
CA LEU A 103 15.83 -8.60 10.33
C LEU A 103 16.00 -8.28 11.83
N ASN A 104 16.08 -7.00 12.19
CA ASN A 104 16.24 -6.56 13.57
C ASN A 104 15.09 -7.03 14.46
N LEU A 105 13.86 -6.98 13.97
CA LEU A 105 12.67 -7.50 14.68
C LEU A 105 12.75 -9.02 14.89
N THR A 106 13.22 -9.76 13.88
CA THR A 106 13.40 -11.21 13.97
C THR A 106 14.46 -11.57 15.00
N ASP A 107 15.60 -10.91 14.98
CA ASP A 107 16.68 -11.10 15.96
C ASP A 107 16.23 -10.76 17.39
N ALA A 108 15.50 -9.67 17.57
CA ALA A 108 14.94 -9.30 18.87
C ALA A 108 13.98 -10.38 19.40
N ALA A 109 13.11 -10.92 18.53
CA ALA A 109 12.19 -12.00 18.90
C ALA A 109 12.91 -13.31 19.27
N LEU A 110 14.03 -13.62 18.61
CA LEU A 110 14.85 -14.79 18.93
C LEU A 110 15.60 -14.63 20.26
N ARG A 111 16.08 -13.42 20.58
CA ARG A 111 16.75 -13.13 21.86
C ARG A 111 15.81 -13.08 23.07
N ALA A 112 14.53 -12.81 22.84
CA ALA A 112 13.50 -12.78 23.88
C ALA A 112 12.97 -14.17 24.26
N ARG A 113 13.42 -15.23 23.57
CA ARG A 113 13.15 -16.63 23.90
C ARG A 113 14.25 -17.22 24.77
#